data_AF-X1VSP6-F1
#
_entry.id   AF-X1VSP6-F1
#
_cell.length_a   1.000
_cell.length_b   1.000
_cell.length_c   1.000
_cell.angle_alpha   90.00
_cell.angle_beta   90.00
_cell.angle_gamma   90.00
#
_symmetry.space_group_name_H-M   'P 1'
#
loop_
_entity.id
_entity.type
_entity.pdbx_description
1 polymer ?
#
loop_
_entity_poly.entity_id
_entity_poly.type
_entity_poly.pdbx_seq_one_letter_code
_entity_poly.pdbx_strand_id
1 'polypeptide(L)'
;TPGWTGGISWREYSSIKENRLVTMHIFLDRSIIEVFMNGNVLTGRTFPRSDMVGVDIYSKGDKFDIKSFDLWKINSIWNKY
;
A
#
# COMPACT_ATOMS: atom_id res chain seq x y z
N THR A 1 -7.94 -19.63 13.67
CA THR A 1 -7.81 -18.17 13.46
C THR A 1 -8.43 -17.85 12.11
N PRO A 2 -9.29 -16.82 11.98
CA PRO A 2 -10.16 -16.73 10.81
C PRO A 2 -9.36 -16.42 9.53
N GLY A 3 -9.31 -17.41 8.63
CA GLY A 3 -9.61 -17.23 7.20
C GLY A 3 -8.74 -16.29 6.37
N TRP A 4 -7.42 -16.38 6.44
CA TRP A 4 -6.56 -15.75 5.41
C TRP A 4 -6.42 -16.67 4.19
N THR A 5 -7.09 -16.31 3.09
CA THR A 5 -6.90 -16.94 1.77
C THR A 5 -6.65 -15.85 0.73
N GLY A 6 -5.39 -15.43 0.53
CA GLY A 6 -5.07 -14.54 -0.59
C GLY A 6 -3.71 -13.83 -0.49
N GLY A 7 -2.72 -14.35 -1.23
CA GLY A 7 -1.69 -13.60 -1.97
C GLY A 7 -0.69 -12.67 -1.27
N ILE A 8 -0.93 -12.22 -0.04
CA ILE A 8 -0.08 -11.22 0.64
C ILE A 8 0.60 -11.89 1.84
N SER A 9 1.92 -12.07 1.75
CA SER A 9 2.76 -12.62 2.83
C SER A 9 3.48 -11.49 3.58
N TRP A 10 3.59 -11.60 4.90
CA TRP A 10 4.52 -10.75 5.66
C TRP A 10 5.94 -10.94 5.13
N ARG A 11 6.61 -9.83 4.81
CA ARG A 11 8.03 -9.83 4.48
C ARG A 11 8.72 -8.77 5.29
N GLU A 12 9.70 -9.19 6.07
CA GLU A 12 10.65 -8.28 6.71
C GLU A 12 11.64 -7.81 5.65
N TYR A 13 11.76 -6.49 5.52
CA TYR A 13 12.78 -5.88 4.67
C TYR A 13 13.96 -5.45 5.54
N SER A 14 15.02 -6.26 5.51
CA SER A 14 16.27 -6.03 6.26
C SER A 14 16.98 -4.72 5.89
N SER A 15 16.61 -4.07 4.78
CA SER A 15 17.16 -2.79 4.35
C SER A 15 16.52 -1.57 5.05
N ILE A 16 15.39 -1.75 5.76
CA ILE A 16 14.81 -0.69 6.58
C ILE A 16 15.56 -0.67 7.91
N LYS A 17 16.53 0.24 8.03
CA LYS A 17 17.25 0.46 9.28
C LYS A 17 16.31 1.06 10.33
N GLU A 18 16.47 0.62 11.58
CA GLU A 18 15.81 1.24 12.71
C GLU A 18 16.06 2.75 12.73
N ASN A 19 15.02 3.51 13.12
CA ASN A 19 15.07 4.96 13.28
C ASN A 19 15.37 5.77 11.99
N ARG A 20 15.08 5.22 10.81
CA ARG A 20 15.15 5.95 9.53
C ARG A 20 13.76 6.28 9.00
N LEU A 21 13.60 7.49 8.45
CA LEU A 21 12.39 7.84 7.72
C LEU A 21 12.19 6.91 6.52
N VAL A 22 10.97 6.39 6.39
CA VAL A 22 10.55 5.57 5.26
C VAL A 22 9.65 6.43 4.38
N THR A 23 10.02 6.56 3.10
CA THR A 23 9.16 7.17 2.09
C THR A 23 8.54 6.06 1.25
N MET A 24 7.22 6.09 1.13
CA MET A 24 6.46 5.14 0.32
C MET A 24 5.67 5.89 -0.74
N HIS A 25 5.70 5.40 -1.96
CA HIS A 25 4.76 5.78 -3.00
C HIS A 25 3.84 4.59 -3.28
N ILE A 26 2.55 4.77 -3.00
CA ILE A 26 1.54 3.72 -3.11
C ILE A 26 0.61 4.06 -4.26
N PHE A 27 0.49 3.15 -5.22
CA PHE A 27 -0.45 3.24 -6.34
C PHE A 27 -1.52 2.17 -6.19
N LEU A 28 -2.78 2.58 -6.32
CA LEU A 28 -3.95 1.71 -6.29
C LEU A 28 -4.74 1.90 -7.59
N ASP A 29 -4.79 0.89 -8.44
CA ASP A 29 -5.63 0.85 -9.64
C ASP A 29 -6.52 -0.38 -9.63
N ARG A 30 -7.82 -0.16 -9.40
CA ARG A 30 -8.89 -1.18 -9.34
C ARG A 30 -8.51 -2.37 -8.45
N SER A 31 -7.83 -3.37 -9.01
CA SER A 31 -7.41 -4.60 -8.34
C SER A 31 -5.91 -4.69 -8.06
N ILE A 32 -5.09 -3.69 -8.40
CA ILE A 32 -3.64 -3.74 -8.27
C ILE A 32 -3.19 -2.69 -7.25
N ILE A 33 -2.30 -3.11 -6.36
CA ILE A 33 -1.59 -2.26 -5.41
C ILE A 33 -0.11 -2.39 -5.69
N GLU A 34 0.57 -1.26 -5.84
CA GLU A 34 2.03 -1.20 -5.96
C GLU A 34 2.59 -0.26 -4.90
N VAL A 35 3.55 -0.75 -4.11
CA VAL A 35 4.23 0.01 -3.06
C VAL A 35 5.70 0.14 -3.43
N PHE A 36 6.12 1.35 -3.74
CA PHE A 36 7.51 1.69 -4.01
C PHE A 36 8.16 2.26 -2.75
N MET A 37 9.28 1.68 -2.33
CA MET A 37 9.99 2.08 -1.13
C MET A 37 11.47 1.76 -1.27
N ASN A 38 12.35 2.73 -1.01
CA ASN A 38 13.80 2.56 -1.00
C ASN A 38 14.35 1.81 -2.24
N GLY A 39 13.89 2.18 -3.44
CA GLY A 39 14.33 1.56 -4.71
C GLY A 39 13.78 0.15 -4.97
N ASN A 40 12.90 -0.35 -4.11
CA ASN A 40 12.22 -1.65 -4.26
C ASN A 40 10.73 -1.44 -4.54
N VAL A 41 10.09 -2.43 -5.17
CA VAL A 41 8.65 -2.44 -5.43
C VAL A 41 8.02 -3.72 -4.89
N LEU A 42 6.86 -3.57 -4.26
CA LEU A 42 5.96 -4.66 -3.89
C LEU A 42 4.66 -4.50 -4.67
N THR A 43 4.35 -5.48 -5.52
CA THR A 43 3.11 -5.50 -6.31
C THR A 43 2.20 -6.60 -5.79
N GLY A 44 0.95 -6.25 -5.52
CA GLY A 44 -0.08 -7.15 -5.04
C GLY A 44 -1.37 -6.99 -5.83
N ARG A 45 -2.14 -8.08 -5.91
CA ARG A 45 -3.48 -8.06 -6.49
C ARG A 45 -4.53 -8.26 -5.40
N THR A 46 -5.54 -7.41 -5.39
CA THR A 46 -6.69 -7.45 -4.50
C THR A 46 -7.98 -7.65 -5.31
N PHE A 47 -9.01 -8.17 -4.67
CA PHE A 47 -10.35 -8.32 -5.28
C PHE A 47 -11.35 -7.56 -4.40
N PRO A 48 -11.37 -6.21 -4.48
CA PRO A 48 -12.21 -5.40 -3.61
C PRO A 48 -13.69 -5.63 -3.91
N ARG A 49 -14.53 -5.62 -2.86
CA ARG A 49 -15.98 -5.54 -3.00
C ARG A 49 -16.37 -4.11 -3.40
N SER A 50 -17.57 -3.95 -3.96
CA SER A 50 -18.05 -2.66 -4.48
C SER A 50 -18.17 -1.55 -3.43
N ASP A 51 -18.26 -1.90 -2.14
CA ASP A 51 -18.35 -0.98 -1.01
C ASP A 51 -16.98 -0.69 -0.34
N MET A 52 -15.88 -1.27 -0.85
CA MET A 52 -14.53 -1.01 -0.36
C MET A 52 -13.95 0.23 -1.04
N VAL A 53 -14.38 1.40 -0.58
CA VAL A 53 -14.07 2.71 -1.20
C VAL A 53 -13.06 3.55 -0.41
N GLY A 54 -12.53 3.05 0.70
CA GLY A 54 -11.66 3.78 1.62
C GLY A 54 -10.25 3.21 1.73
N VAL A 55 -9.36 4.00 2.35
CA VAL A 55 -8.00 3.60 2.74
C VAL A 55 -7.81 3.97 4.20
N ASP A 56 -7.39 3.00 5.01
CA ASP A 56 -7.04 3.21 6.41
C ASP A 56 -5.54 3.03 6.62
N ILE A 57 -4.95 3.90 7.44
CA ILE A 57 -3.57 3.76 7.91
C ILE A 57 -3.63 3.37 9.38
N TYR A 58 -2.97 2.28 9.74
CA TYR A 58 -2.93 1.79 11.10
C TYR A 58 -1.55 1.22 11.44
N SER A 59 -1.23 1.18 12.73
CA SER A 59 -0.12 0.38 13.26
C SER A 59 -0.64 -0.71 14.16
N LYS A 60 0.09 -1.82 14.20
CA LYS A 60 -0.16 -2.93 15.11
C LYS A 60 0.96 -2.95 16.15
N GLY A 61 0.67 -2.46 17.36
CA GLY A 61 1.64 -2.36 18.44
C GLY A 61 2.07 -0.91 18.64
N ASP A 62 3.23 -0.55 18.11
CA ASP A 62 3.87 0.73 18.42
C ASP A 62 3.25 1.92 17.67
N LYS A 63 3.46 3.10 18.24
CA LYS A 63 3.10 4.38 17.63
C LYS A 63 4.04 4.67 16.46
N PHE A 64 3.48 5.26 15.41
CA PHE A 64 4.26 5.79 14.30
C PHE A 64 3.85 7.24 14.04
N ASP A 65 4.82 8.03 13.59
CA ASP A 65 4.57 9.39 13.16
C ASP A 65 4.53 9.44 11.64
N ILE A 66 3.43 9.95 11.08
CA ILE A 66 3.38 10.36 9.68
C ILE A 66 3.95 11.77 9.58
N LYS A 67 5.13 11.92 8.97
CA LYS A 67 5.75 13.25 8.78
C LYS A 67 5.13 14.03 7.62
N SER A 68 4.66 13.34 6.59
CA SER A 68 3.95 13.92 5.44
C SER A 68 3.01 12.88 4.84
N PHE A 69 1.85 13.32 4.36
CA PHE A 69 0.91 12.47 3.64
C PHE A 69 0.22 13.28 2.55
N ASP A 70 0.34 12.79 1.34
CA ASP A 70 -0.28 13.39 0.18
C ASP A 70 -1.14 12.34 -0.54
N LEU A 71 -2.29 12.76 -1.05
CA LEU A 71 -3.25 11.90 -1.72
C LEU A 71 -3.65 12.48 -3.07
N TRP A 72 -3.58 11.66 -4.11
CA TRP A 72 -3.90 12.03 -5.49
C TRP A 72 -4.84 11.01 -6.12
N LYS A 73 -5.78 11.52 -6.92
CA LYS A 73 -6.61 10.70 -7.78
C LYS A 73 -5.86 10.36 -9.06
N ILE A 74 -5.68 9.08 -9.33
CA ILE A 74 -5.08 8.61 -10.59
C ILE A 74 -6.10 8.81 -11.72
N ASN A 75 -5.67 9.46 -12.79
CA ASN A 75 -6.48 9.63 -13.99
C ASN A 75 -6.39 8.38 -14.87
N SER A 76 -7.47 8.12 -15.61
CA SER A 76 -7.44 7.10 -16.67
C SER A 76 -6.41 7.49 -17.72
N ILE A 77 -5.57 6.52 -18.12
CA ILE A 77 -4.67 6.67 -19.28
C ILE A 77 -5.40 6.47 -20.61
N TRP A 78 -6.61 5.90 -20.58
CA TRP A 78 -7.44 5.67 -21.75
C TRP A 78 -8.28 6.91 -22.05
N ASN A 79 -8.30 7.33 -23.31
CA ASN A 79 -9.24 8.32 -23.79
C ASN A 79 -10.66 7.74 -23.78
N LYS A 80 -11.65 8.58 -23.47
CA LYS A 80 -13.05 8.23 -23.70
C LYS A 80 -13.26 8.18 -25.22
N TYR A 81 -13.72 7.03 -25.71
CA TYR A 81 -14.19 6.87 -27.09
C TYR A 81 -15.46 7.67 -27.33
#